data_AF-A0A7K7SZ69-F1
#
_entry.id   AF-A0A7K7SZ69-F1
#
_cell.length_a   1.000
_cell.length_b   1.000
_cell.length_c   1.000
_cell.angle_alpha   90.00
_cell.angle_beta   90.00
_cell.angle_gamma   90.00
#
_symmetry.space_group_name_H-M   'P 1'
#
loop_
_entity.id
_entity.type
_entity.pdbx_description
1 polymer ?
#
loop_
_entity_poly.entity_id
_entity_poly.type
_entity_poly.pdbx_seq_one_letter_code
_entity_poly.pdbx_strand_id
1 'polypeptide(L)'
;LNSSFCLQCKEFTFHTGYEVLVQRLLEGKKMCKDVEDLLKQRAQAEERYGKELVQIARKAGGQTEINTLKAAFETLKQQIESVGNSHIQLAVMLKDELKGIEEFRERQKEQRKKYESAMERMQKSKLSHYKKTMESKKTYEQKCREADEAEQSFERTSASGNQKQTEKSQNKAKQCRDAANEAENVYKQNIEQLDKVRTEWEQEHIKTCEVFQLQECDRITILRNSLWVHCNQLSLQCVKDDELYEEVRVSLENCIVESDIDYFIKTKMTGTQPPGNYSYWSCQMSSP
;
A
#
# COMPACT_ATOMS: atom_id res chain seq x y z
N LEU A 1 -18.51 -10.63 17.24
CA LEU A 1 -18.82 -9.21 16.93
C LEU A 1 -17.94 -8.84 15.74
N ASN A 2 -18.35 -8.79 14.47
CA ASN A 2 -19.63 -8.49 13.85
C ASN A 2 -19.78 -9.28 12.54
N SER A 3 -20.84 -10.09 12.41
CA SER A 3 -21.28 -10.65 11.12
C SER A 3 -22.10 -9.63 10.30
N SER A 4 -22.04 -8.34 10.65
CA SER A 4 -22.87 -7.28 10.08
C SER A 4 -22.12 -6.36 9.09
N PHE A 5 -20.84 -6.62 8.82
CA PHE A 5 -20.05 -5.81 7.88
C PHE A 5 -20.04 -6.38 6.46
N CYS A 6 -20.97 -7.27 6.13
CA CYS A 6 -21.24 -7.62 4.74
C CYS A 6 -22.24 -6.58 4.21
N LEU A 7 -21.71 -5.47 3.69
CA LEU A 7 -22.50 -4.60 2.82
C LEU A 7 -22.83 -5.48 1.62
N GLN A 8 -24.03 -6.09 1.62
CA GLN A 8 -24.59 -6.69 0.43
C GLN A 8 -24.49 -5.61 -0.65
N CYS A 9 -23.61 -5.80 -1.63
CA CYS A 9 -23.31 -4.87 -2.71
C CYS A 9 -24.50 -4.67 -3.68
N LYS A 10 -25.74 -4.80 -3.19
CA LYS A 10 -26.99 -4.47 -3.85
C LYS A 10 -26.97 -3.04 -4.38
N GLU A 11 -26.34 -2.11 -3.65
CA GLU A 11 -26.20 -0.70 -4.03
C GLU A 11 -25.26 -0.45 -5.23
N PHE A 12 -24.38 -1.40 -5.57
CA PHE A 12 -23.42 -1.29 -6.68
C PHE A 12 -23.74 -2.25 -7.85
N THR A 13 -24.96 -2.79 -7.93
CA THR A 13 -25.38 -3.78 -8.95
C THR A 13 -25.45 -3.23 -10.38
N PHE A 14 -25.38 -1.91 -10.55
CA PHE A 14 -25.33 -1.27 -11.87
C PHE A 14 -23.88 -1.15 -12.36
N HIS A 15 -23.66 -1.14 -13.68
CA HIS A 15 -22.32 -1.08 -14.30
C HIS A 15 -21.45 0.08 -13.76
N THR A 16 -22.07 1.22 -13.45
CA THR A 16 -21.40 2.39 -12.86
C THR A 16 -20.85 2.11 -11.47
N GLY A 17 -21.43 1.20 -10.71
CA GLY A 17 -20.96 0.82 -9.38
C GLY A 17 -19.63 0.09 -9.42
N TYR A 18 -19.43 -0.79 -10.40
CA TYR A 18 -18.17 -1.51 -10.59
C TYR A 18 -16.99 -0.56 -10.85
N GLU A 19 -17.16 0.41 -11.74
CA GLU A 19 -16.12 1.40 -12.08
C GLU A 19 -15.72 2.23 -10.86
N VAL A 20 -16.69 2.63 -10.03
CA VAL A 20 -16.45 3.37 -8.78
C VAL A 20 -15.63 2.53 -7.80
N LEU A 21 -15.92 1.24 -7.66
CA LEU A 21 -15.17 0.34 -6.77
C LEU A 21 -13.73 0.15 -7.26
N VAL A 22 -13.51 -0.03 -8.57
CA VAL A 22 -12.16 -0.12 -9.15
C VAL A 22 -11.37 1.17 -8.89
N GLN A 23 -12.00 2.32 -9.11
CA GLN A 23 -11.38 3.63 -8.86
C GLN A 23 -10.99 3.79 -7.39
N ARG A 24 -11.86 3.38 -6.45
CA ARG A 24 -11.57 3.40 -5.02
C ARG A 24 -10.34 2.56 -4.67
N LEU A 25 -10.20 1.37 -5.25
CA LEU A 25 -9.01 0.52 -5.04
C LEU A 25 -7.74 1.10 -5.65
N LEU A 26 -7.84 1.82 -6.77
CA LEU A 26 -6.70 2.53 -7.36
C LEU A 26 -6.21 3.66 -6.45
N GLU A 27 -7.14 4.43 -5.87
CA GLU A 27 -6.84 5.45 -4.87
C GLU A 27 -6.25 4.83 -3.60
N GLY A 28 -6.81 3.72 -3.13
CA GLY A 28 -6.27 2.95 -2.00
C GLY A 28 -4.83 2.53 -2.24
N LYS A 29 -4.52 2.02 -3.44
CA LYS A 29 -3.15 1.67 -3.83
C LYS A 29 -2.22 2.89 -3.82
N LYS A 30 -2.68 4.04 -4.32
CA LYS A 30 -1.92 5.29 -4.30
C LYS A 30 -1.60 5.71 -2.86
N MET A 31 -2.58 5.61 -1.96
CA MET A 31 -2.36 5.90 -0.54
C MET A 31 -1.28 5.00 0.09
N CYS A 32 -1.24 3.70 -0.24
CA CYS A 32 -0.14 2.83 0.21
C CYS A 32 1.22 3.36 -0.28
N LYS A 33 1.30 3.81 -1.53
CA LYS A 33 2.53 4.39 -2.08
C LYS A 33 2.93 5.70 -1.37
N ASP A 34 1.96 6.55 -1.05
CA ASP A 34 2.20 7.80 -0.33
C ASP A 34 2.76 7.53 1.08
N VAL A 35 2.23 6.52 1.80
CA VAL A 35 2.76 6.09 3.11
C VAL A 35 4.17 5.54 2.98
N GLU A 36 4.44 4.71 1.98
CA GLU A 36 5.77 4.19 1.73
C GLU A 36 6.80 5.30 1.49
N ASP A 37 6.47 6.28 0.65
CA ASP A 37 7.38 7.37 0.33
C ASP A 37 7.64 8.26 1.56
N LEU A 38 6.65 8.42 2.43
CA LEU A 38 6.80 9.08 3.72
C LEU A 38 7.76 8.31 4.64
N LEU A 39 7.52 7.02 4.86
CA LEU A 39 8.36 6.19 5.74
C LEU A 39 9.79 6.07 5.22
N LYS A 40 9.96 6.00 3.89
CA LYS A 40 11.27 5.99 3.23
C LYS A 40 12.05 7.29 3.50
N GLN A 41 11.41 8.44 3.35
CA GLN A 41 12.04 9.73 3.66
C GLN A 41 12.38 9.84 5.14
N ARG A 42 11.49 9.37 6.03
CA ARG A 42 11.76 9.32 7.47
C ARG A 42 12.98 8.46 7.79
N ALA A 43 13.04 7.23 7.29
CA ALA A 43 14.17 6.33 7.50
C ALA A 43 15.50 6.93 7.03
N GLN A 44 15.51 7.62 5.88
CA GLN A 44 16.71 8.30 5.39
C GLN A 44 17.15 9.46 6.29
N ALA A 45 16.20 10.21 6.86
CA ALA A 45 16.52 11.29 7.80
C ALA A 45 17.13 10.73 9.09
N GLU A 46 16.53 9.68 9.67
CA GLU A 46 17.04 9.00 10.86
C GLU A 46 18.45 8.44 10.63
N GLU A 47 18.69 7.80 9.49
CA GLU A 47 20.01 7.25 9.15
C GLU A 47 21.08 8.33 9.02
N ARG A 48 20.76 9.47 8.39
CA ARG A 48 21.69 10.59 8.29
C ARG A 48 21.99 11.17 9.67
N TYR A 49 20.96 11.41 10.46
CA TYR A 49 21.11 11.97 11.81
C TYR A 49 21.99 11.07 12.68
N GLY A 50 21.69 9.77 12.73
CA GLY A 50 22.48 8.82 13.51
C GLY A 50 23.95 8.74 13.08
N LYS A 51 24.23 8.77 11.76
CA LYS A 51 25.61 8.80 11.25
C LYS A 51 26.37 10.06 11.64
N GLU A 52 25.73 11.22 11.59
CA GLU A 52 26.32 12.49 12.03
C GLU A 52 26.63 12.46 13.53
N LEU A 53 25.73 11.95 14.37
CA LEU A 53 25.98 11.80 15.81
C LEU A 53 27.18 10.91 16.12
N VAL A 54 27.27 9.73 15.47
CA VAL A 54 28.43 8.83 15.61
C VAL A 54 29.72 9.55 15.18
N GLN A 55 29.67 10.32 14.10
CA GLN A 55 30.83 11.09 13.65
C GLN A 55 31.25 12.19 14.63
N ILE A 56 30.28 12.89 15.23
CA ILE A 56 30.51 13.92 16.26
C ILE A 56 31.19 13.29 17.47
N ALA A 57 30.65 12.18 18.00
CA ALA A 57 31.21 11.49 19.15
C ALA A 57 32.67 11.06 18.94
N ARG A 58 32.97 10.50 17.76
CA ARG A 58 34.32 10.02 17.41
C ARG A 58 35.34 11.13 17.17
N LYS A 59 34.88 12.30 16.69
CA LYS A 59 35.75 13.46 16.44
C LYS A 59 35.90 14.37 17.67
N ALA A 60 35.08 14.17 18.71
CA ALA A 60 35.16 14.96 19.91
C ALA A 60 36.54 14.79 20.59
N GLY A 61 37.07 15.92 21.08
CA GLY A 61 38.36 15.98 21.78
C GLY A 61 38.29 15.40 23.19
N GLY A 62 38.88 16.10 24.17
CA GLY A 62 38.83 15.75 25.59
C GLY A 62 40.01 14.93 26.10
N GLN A 63 40.99 14.60 25.24
CA GLN A 63 42.15 13.80 25.63
C GLN A 63 43.05 14.52 26.66
N THR A 64 43.03 15.86 26.64
CA THR A 64 43.78 16.73 27.56
C THR A 64 43.17 16.81 28.95
N GLU A 65 41.88 16.49 29.09
CA GLU A 65 41.21 16.52 30.38
C GLU A 65 41.66 15.34 31.25
N ILE A 66 41.53 15.50 32.56
CA ILE A 66 42.02 14.55 33.57
C ILE A 66 40.92 14.08 34.54
N ASN A 67 41.19 12.94 35.17
CA ASN A 67 40.46 12.39 36.31
C ASN A 67 38.92 12.38 36.15
N THR A 68 38.16 12.92 37.11
CA THR A 68 36.70 12.70 37.19
C THR A 68 35.93 13.43 36.09
N LEU A 69 36.30 14.68 35.78
CA LEU A 69 35.68 15.41 34.67
C LEU A 69 35.94 14.76 33.30
N LYS A 70 37.15 14.21 33.11
CA LYS A 70 37.46 13.43 31.90
C LYS A 70 36.53 12.22 31.76
N ALA A 71 36.32 11.47 32.85
CA ALA A 71 35.46 10.30 32.84
C ALA A 71 34.03 10.67 32.43
N ALA A 72 33.48 11.74 33.00
CA ALA A 72 32.14 12.23 32.65
C ALA A 72 32.04 12.68 31.18
N PHE A 73 33.08 13.35 30.66
CA PHE A 73 33.11 13.76 29.25
C PHE A 73 33.20 12.56 28.29
N GLU A 74 33.95 11.51 28.64
CA GLU A 74 33.97 10.26 27.86
C GLU A 74 32.63 9.53 27.92
N THR A 75 31.93 9.53 29.06
CA THR A 75 30.55 9.03 29.15
C THR A 75 29.63 9.79 28.19
N LEU A 76 29.67 11.13 28.17
CA LEU A 76 28.88 11.93 27.22
C LEU A 76 29.15 11.52 25.77
N LYS A 77 30.42 11.41 25.38
CA LYS A 77 30.80 10.98 24.01
C LYS A 77 30.24 9.60 23.69
N GLN A 78 30.38 8.65 24.62
CA GLN A 78 29.84 7.30 24.46
C GLN A 78 28.33 7.33 24.26
N GLN A 79 27.58 8.10 25.06
CA GLN A 79 26.12 8.15 24.93
C GLN A 79 25.66 8.86 23.65
N ILE A 80 26.37 9.88 23.17
CA ILE A 80 26.11 10.46 21.83
C ILE A 80 26.31 9.40 20.73
N GLU A 81 27.35 8.56 20.83
CA GLU A 81 27.55 7.46 19.88
C GLU A 81 26.44 6.40 20.00
N SER A 82 26.02 6.05 21.22
CA SER A 82 24.90 5.13 21.48
C SER A 82 23.59 5.62 20.84
N VAL A 83 23.22 6.88 21.06
CA VAL A 83 22.05 7.53 20.43
C VAL A 83 22.20 7.53 18.90
N GLY A 84 23.39 7.86 18.39
CA GLY A 84 23.65 7.78 16.95
C GLY A 84 23.39 6.39 16.36
N ASN A 85 23.84 5.34 17.05
CA ASN A 85 23.62 3.95 16.64
C ASN A 85 22.14 3.52 16.75
N SER A 86 21.40 3.96 17.77
CA SER A 86 19.97 3.64 17.90
C SER A 86 19.15 4.28 16.77
N HIS A 87 19.45 5.52 16.37
CA HIS A 87 18.81 6.15 15.21
C HIS A 87 19.12 5.42 13.89
N ILE A 88 20.35 4.93 13.71
CA ILE A 88 20.70 4.08 12.55
C ILE A 88 19.87 2.77 12.57
N GLN A 89 19.73 2.14 13.74
CA GLN A 89 18.93 0.93 13.90
C GLN A 89 17.44 1.18 13.63
N LEU A 90 16.89 2.29 14.12
CA LEU A 90 15.53 2.73 13.84
C LEU A 90 15.31 2.86 12.34
N ALA A 91 16.23 3.50 11.61
CA ALA A 91 16.16 3.60 10.16
C ALA A 91 16.10 2.23 9.45
N VAL A 92 16.80 1.21 9.97
CA VAL A 92 16.72 -0.16 9.45
C VAL A 92 15.33 -0.76 9.71
N MET A 93 14.81 -0.64 10.93
CA MET A 93 13.47 -1.15 11.28
C MET A 93 12.38 -0.51 10.39
N LEU A 94 12.48 0.80 10.15
CA LEU A 94 11.56 1.52 9.26
C LEU A 94 11.62 1.03 7.81
N LYS A 95 12.82 0.68 7.32
CA LYS A 95 12.98 0.10 5.98
C LYS A 95 12.41 -1.31 5.88
N ASP A 96 12.38 -2.08 6.96
CA ASP A 96 11.77 -3.41 6.96
C ASP A 96 10.23 -3.32 7.01
N GLU A 97 9.68 -2.36 7.76
CA GLU A 97 8.24 -2.07 7.72
C GLU A 97 7.79 -1.63 6.32
N LEU A 98 8.59 -0.79 5.66
CA LEU A 98 8.36 -0.34 4.29
C LEU A 98 8.20 -1.52 3.31
N LYS A 99 9.05 -2.54 3.41
CA LYS A 99 8.97 -3.76 2.57
C LYS A 99 7.62 -4.45 2.74
N GLY A 100 7.11 -4.55 3.98
CA GLY A 100 5.80 -5.16 4.25
C GLY A 100 4.65 -4.43 3.55
N ILE A 101 4.69 -3.10 3.51
CA ILE A 101 3.69 -2.28 2.79
C ILE A 101 3.83 -2.45 1.27
N GLU A 102 5.06 -2.44 0.75
CA GLU A 102 5.35 -2.67 -0.67
C GLU A 102 4.81 -4.02 -1.16
N GLU A 103 5.10 -5.09 -0.41
CA GLU A 103 4.63 -6.45 -0.70
C GLU A 103 3.10 -6.54 -0.62
N PHE A 104 2.48 -5.93 0.40
CA PHE A 104 1.03 -5.85 0.49
C PHE A 104 0.41 -5.15 -0.72
N ARG A 105 0.95 -3.98 -1.10
CA ARG A 105 0.45 -3.19 -2.23
C ARG A 105 0.54 -3.96 -3.55
N GLU A 106 1.64 -4.66 -3.80
CA GLU A 106 1.78 -5.46 -5.03
C GLU A 106 0.85 -6.69 -5.02
N ARG A 107 0.67 -7.36 -3.87
CA ARG A 107 -0.33 -8.45 -3.75
C ARG A 107 -1.76 -7.96 -4.01
N GLN A 108 -2.14 -6.80 -3.47
CA GLN A 108 -3.46 -6.21 -3.68
C GLN A 108 -3.69 -5.86 -5.16
N LYS A 109 -2.67 -5.27 -5.82
CA LYS A 109 -2.70 -4.98 -7.26
C LYS A 109 -2.92 -6.24 -8.10
N GLU A 110 -2.21 -7.33 -7.80
CA GLU A 110 -2.32 -8.57 -8.57
C GLU A 110 -3.70 -9.21 -8.41
N GLN A 111 -4.21 -9.29 -7.16
CA GLN A 111 -5.56 -9.79 -6.93
C GLN A 111 -6.61 -8.94 -7.64
N ARG A 112 -6.51 -7.61 -7.57
CA ARG A 112 -7.47 -6.72 -8.26
C ARG A 112 -7.50 -6.98 -9.77
N LYS A 113 -6.33 -7.05 -10.41
CA LYS A 113 -6.20 -7.34 -11.86
C LYS A 113 -6.83 -8.67 -12.25
N LYS A 114 -6.71 -9.70 -11.41
CA LYS A 114 -7.32 -11.01 -11.63
C LYS A 114 -8.85 -10.91 -11.74
N TYR A 115 -9.49 -10.19 -10.82
CA TYR A 115 -10.94 -9.99 -10.84
C TYR A 115 -11.39 -9.02 -11.93
N GLU A 116 -10.62 -7.96 -12.22
CA GLU A 116 -10.85 -7.09 -13.39
C GLU A 116 -10.91 -7.88 -14.70
N SER A 117 -9.92 -8.77 -14.92
CA SER A 117 -9.86 -9.62 -16.11
C SER A 117 -11.01 -10.64 -16.18
N ALA A 118 -11.47 -11.16 -15.03
CA ALA A 118 -12.62 -12.06 -14.99
C ALA A 118 -13.91 -11.31 -15.37
N MET A 119 -14.14 -10.15 -14.76
CA MET A 119 -15.29 -9.30 -15.03
C MET A 119 -15.34 -8.81 -16.47
N GLU A 120 -14.21 -8.40 -17.05
CA GLU A 120 -14.14 -7.97 -18.45
C GLU A 120 -14.54 -9.09 -19.42
N ARG A 121 -14.06 -10.32 -19.17
CA ARG A 121 -14.44 -11.49 -19.98
C ARG A 121 -15.93 -11.81 -19.88
N MET A 122 -16.48 -11.81 -18.67
CA MET A 122 -17.91 -12.05 -18.45
C MET A 122 -18.78 -10.96 -19.10
N GLN A 123 -18.37 -9.70 -18.98
CA GLN A 123 -19.08 -8.57 -19.61
C GLN A 123 -19.05 -8.66 -21.13
N LYS A 124 -17.91 -9.00 -21.75
CA LYS A 124 -17.81 -9.23 -23.19
C LYS A 124 -18.72 -10.38 -23.65
N SER A 125 -18.74 -11.49 -22.91
CA SER A 125 -19.63 -12.63 -23.20
C SER A 125 -21.10 -12.22 -23.14
N LYS A 126 -21.52 -11.52 -22.09
CA LYS A 126 -22.89 -11.00 -21.92
C LYS A 126 -23.29 -10.07 -23.05
N LEU A 127 -22.43 -9.13 -23.43
CA LEU A 127 -22.69 -8.20 -24.54
C LEU A 127 -22.81 -8.90 -25.89
N SER A 128 -21.99 -9.94 -26.13
CA SER A 128 -22.07 -10.76 -27.34
C SER A 128 -23.41 -11.50 -27.45
N HIS A 129 -23.82 -12.20 -26.39
CA HIS A 129 -25.11 -12.90 -26.35
C HIS A 129 -26.29 -11.93 -26.45
N TYR A 130 -26.18 -10.74 -25.86
CA TYR A 130 -27.20 -9.71 -25.98
C TYR A 130 -27.37 -9.27 -27.43
N LYS A 131 -26.28 -8.97 -28.15
CA LYS A 131 -26.32 -8.60 -29.57
C LYS A 131 -26.97 -9.70 -30.43
N LYS A 132 -26.53 -10.95 -30.26
CA LYS A 132 -27.09 -12.13 -30.96
C LYS A 132 -28.60 -12.30 -30.69
N THR A 133 -29.02 -12.07 -29.45
CA THR A 133 -30.43 -12.13 -29.05
C THR A 133 -31.25 -11.03 -29.72
N MET A 134 -30.73 -9.80 -29.78
CA MET A 134 -31.41 -8.69 -30.46
C MET A 134 -31.49 -8.89 -31.98
N GLU A 135 -30.47 -9.48 -32.60
CA GLU A 135 -30.48 -9.83 -34.03
C GLU A 135 -31.50 -10.93 -34.35
N SER A 136 -31.56 -11.98 -33.54
CA SER A 136 -32.57 -13.04 -33.69
C SER A 136 -33.99 -12.53 -33.43
N LYS A 137 -34.19 -11.62 -32.46
CA LYS A 137 -35.47 -10.92 -32.26
C LYS A 137 -35.91 -10.18 -33.52
N LYS A 138 -35.03 -9.35 -34.09
CA LYS A 138 -35.32 -8.59 -35.32
C LYS A 138 -35.65 -9.52 -36.50
N THR A 139 -34.96 -10.65 -36.59
CA THR A 139 -35.20 -11.66 -37.62
C THR A 139 -36.56 -12.32 -37.45
N TYR A 140 -36.92 -12.71 -36.22
CA TYR A 140 -38.23 -13.26 -35.89
C TYR A 140 -39.36 -12.26 -36.21
N GLU A 141 -39.23 -11.01 -35.78
CA GLU A 141 -40.20 -9.94 -36.09
C GLU A 141 -40.39 -9.74 -37.60
N GLN A 142 -39.30 -9.85 -38.38
CA GLN A 142 -39.36 -9.77 -39.83
C GLN A 142 -40.09 -10.98 -40.43
N LYS A 143 -39.84 -12.19 -39.93
CA LYS A 143 -40.50 -13.41 -40.39
C LYS A 143 -41.99 -13.46 -40.04
N CYS A 144 -42.38 -12.90 -38.89
CA CYS A 144 -43.79 -12.70 -38.55
C CYS A 144 -44.50 -11.80 -39.56
N ARG A 145 -43.91 -10.65 -39.91
CA ARG A 145 -44.48 -9.75 -40.93
C ARG A 145 -44.64 -10.43 -42.29
N GLU A 146 -43.62 -11.18 -42.73
CA GLU A 146 -43.68 -11.94 -43.98
C GLU A 146 -44.76 -13.03 -43.96
N ALA A 147 -44.97 -13.69 -42.82
CA ALA A 147 -46.04 -14.67 -42.64
C ALA A 147 -47.43 -14.02 -42.69
N ASP A 148 -47.64 -12.89 -41.98
CA ASP A 148 -48.89 -12.15 -41.99
C ASP A 148 -49.25 -11.64 -43.40
N GLU A 149 -48.27 -11.12 -44.14
CA GLU A 149 -48.45 -10.69 -45.54
C GLU A 149 -48.81 -11.86 -46.46
N ALA A 150 -48.17 -13.02 -46.28
CA ALA A 150 -48.45 -14.22 -47.06
C ALA A 150 -49.84 -14.79 -46.74
N GLU A 151 -50.28 -14.72 -45.48
CA GLU A 151 -51.62 -15.09 -45.03
C GLU A 151 -52.70 -14.22 -45.69
N GLN A 152 -52.54 -12.88 -45.60
CA GLN A 152 -53.46 -11.93 -46.25
C GLN A 152 -53.53 -12.12 -47.77
N SER A 153 -52.38 -12.41 -48.40
CA SER A 153 -52.32 -12.69 -49.84
C SER A 153 -53.05 -13.98 -50.20
N PHE A 154 -52.93 -15.02 -49.37
CA PHE A 154 -53.69 -16.26 -49.51
C PHE A 154 -55.19 -16.02 -49.36
N GLU A 155 -55.64 -15.29 -48.35
CA GLU A 155 -57.06 -14.95 -48.15
C GLU A 155 -57.65 -14.25 -49.39
N ARG A 156 -56.97 -13.23 -49.91
CA ARG A 156 -57.39 -12.53 -51.14
C ARG A 156 -57.43 -13.46 -52.35
N THR A 157 -56.40 -14.30 -52.52
CA THR A 157 -56.32 -15.23 -53.66
C THR A 157 -57.36 -16.35 -53.54
N SER A 158 -57.73 -16.76 -52.33
CA SER A 158 -58.76 -17.78 -52.09
C SER A 158 -60.17 -17.29 -52.43
N ALA A 159 -60.42 -15.99 -52.37
CA ALA A 159 -61.71 -15.38 -52.66
C ALA A 159 -61.99 -15.21 -54.17
N SER A 160 -60.94 -15.13 -55.02
CA SER A 160 -61.09 -14.78 -56.44
C SER A 160 -60.15 -15.51 -57.41
N GLY A 161 -59.26 -16.38 -56.92
CA GLY A 161 -58.24 -17.06 -57.70
C GLY A 161 -58.66 -18.42 -58.24
N ASN A 162 -57.95 -18.92 -59.25
CA ASN A 162 -58.14 -20.29 -59.72
C ASN A 162 -57.50 -21.31 -58.76
N GLN A 163 -57.89 -22.58 -58.87
CA GLN A 163 -57.46 -23.64 -57.93
C GLN A 163 -55.93 -23.76 -57.81
N LYS A 164 -55.22 -23.65 -58.93
CA LYS A 164 -53.75 -23.73 -58.98
C LYS A 164 -53.05 -22.52 -58.33
N GLN A 165 -53.62 -21.31 -58.46
CA GLN A 165 -53.12 -20.11 -57.78
C GLN A 165 -53.37 -20.17 -56.26
N THR A 166 -54.53 -20.69 -55.87
CA THR A 166 -54.91 -20.85 -54.46
C THR A 166 -53.96 -21.83 -53.75
N GLU A 167 -53.71 -23.01 -54.33
CA GLU A 167 -52.74 -23.99 -53.79
C GLU A 167 -51.32 -23.40 -53.67
N LYS A 168 -50.87 -22.66 -54.68
CA LYS A 168 -49.54 -22.01 -54.64
C LYS A 168 -49.44 -20.98 -53.52
N SER A 169 -50.49 -20.17 -53.33
CA SER A 169 -50.51 -19.16 -52.28
C SER A 169 -50.61 -19.79 -50.88
N GLN A 170 -51.37 -20.87 -50.73
CA GLN A 170 -51.47 -21.65 -49.49
C GLN A 170 -50.11 -22.23 -49.08
N ASN A 171 -49.40 -22.84 -50.03
CA ASN A 171 -48.07 -23.39 -49.79
C ASN A 171 -47.06 -22.30 -49.36
N LYS A 172 -47.15 -21.10 -49.97
CA LYS A 172 -46.32 -19.96 -49.59
C LYS A 172 -46.63 -19.46 -48.18
N ALA A 173 -47.92 -19.31 -47.82
CA ALA A 173 -48.34 -18.92 -46.48
C ALA A 173 -47.83 -19.93 -45.42
N LYS A 174 -48.01 -21.22 -45.68
CA LYS A 174 -47.48 -22.29 -44.82
C LYS A 174 -45.95 -22.20 -44.67
N GLN A 175 -45.22 -22.03 -45.77
CA GLN A 175 -43.75 -21.91 -45.73
C GLN A 175 -43.28 -20.70 -44.93
N CYS A 176 -43.92 -19.55 -45.08
CA CYS A 176 -43.61 -18.35 -44.30
C CYS A 176 -43.92 -18.55 -42.81
N ARG A 177 -45.01 -19.25 -42.48
CA ARG A 177 -45.36 -19.61 -41.09
C ARG A 177 -44.33 -20.56 -40.47
N ASP A 178 -43.92 -21.61 -41.19
CA ASP A 178 -42.89 -22.54 -40.74
C ASP A 178 -41.55 -21.82 -40.52
N ALA A 179 -41.19 -20.87 -41.40
CA ALA A 179 -40.00 -20.04 -41.24
C ALA A 179 -40.07 -19.08 -40.04
N ALA A 180 -41.26 -18.55 -39.73
CA ALA A 180 -41.47 -17.73 -38.54
C ALA A 180 -41.35 -18.56 -37.25
N ASN A 181 -41.90 -19.78 -37.24
CA ASN A 181 -41.77 -20.71 -36.11
C ASN A 181 -40.30 -21.12 -35.87
N GLU A 182 -39.53 -21.37 -36.93
CA GLU A 182 -38.10 -21.67 -36.80
C GLU A 182 -37.33 -20.47 -36.24
N ALA A 183 -37.61 -19.25 -36.73
CA ALA A 183 -37.01 -18.03 -36.19
C ALA A 183 -37.40 -17.79 -34.72
N GLU A 184 -38.63 -18.14 -34.32
CA GLU A 184 -39.10 -18.09 -32.93
C GLU A 184 -38.28 -19.03 -32.04
N ASN A 185 -38.07 -20.27 -32.48
CA ASN A 185 -37.29 -21.26 -31.75
C ASN A 185 -35.85 -20.78 -31.54
N VAL A 186 -35.21 -20.22 -32.58
CA VAL A 186 -33.86 -19.64 -32.48
C VAL A 186 -33.85 -18.45 -31.51
N TYR A 187 -34.86 -17.57 -31.56
CA TYR A 187 -34.95 -16.45 -30.64
C TYR A 187 -35.11 -16.90 -29.18
N LYS A 188 -36.01 -17.87 -28.91
CA LYS A 188 -36.21 -18.47 -27.58
C LYS A 188 -34.92 -19.08 -27.04
N GLN A 189 -34.21 -19.87 -27.84
CA GLN A 189 -32.91 -20.44 -27.45
C GLN A 189 -31.86 -19.36 -27.13
N ASN A 190 -31.81 -18.27 -27.90
CA ASN A 190 -30.89 -17.17 -27.61
C ASN A 190 -31.27 -16.41 -26.34
N ILE A 191 -32.56 -16.24 -26.02
CA ILE A 191 -33.01 -15.67 -24.73
C ILE A 191 -32.53 -16.55 -23.58
N GLU A 192 -32.72 -17.86 -23.64
CA GLU A 192 -32.31 -18.80 -22.59
C GLU A 192 -30.78 -18.74 -22.36
N GLN A 193 -30.00 -18.70 -23.45
CA GLN A 193 -28.55 -18.53 -23.37
C GLN A 193 -28.15 -17.18 -22.77
N LEU A 194 -28.80 -16.09 -23.17
CA LEU A 194 -28.55 -14.76 -22.63
C LEU A 194 -28.87 -14.71 -21.13
N ASP A 195 -29.97 -15.31 -20.69
CA ASP A 195 -30.37 -15.31 -19.29
C ASP A 195 -29.39 -16.09 -18.42
N LYS A 196 -28.90 -17.22 -18.92
CA LYS A 196 -27.82 -17.98 -18.28
C LYS A 196 -26.56 -17.13 -18.09
N VAL A 197 -26.06 -16.51 -19.17
CA VAL A 197 -24.85 -15.67 -19.11
C VAL A 197 -25.05 -14.43 -18.25
N ARG A 198 -26.27 -13.84 -18.23
CA ARG A 198 -26.63 -12.73 -17.35
C ARG A 198 -26.52 -13.14 -15.87
N THR A 199 -27.05 -14.31 -15.52
CA THR A 199 -27.03 -14.83 -14.15
C THR A 199 -25.61 -15.15 -13.70
N GLU A 200 -24.81 -15.78 -14.55
CA GLU A 200 -23.38 -16.04 -14.28
C GLU A 200 -22.59 -14.73 -14.08
N TRP A 201 -22.86 -13.71 -14.90
CA TRP A 201 -22.25 -12.38 -14.74
C TRP A 201 -22.64 -11.72 -13.42
N GLU A 202 -23.91 -11.82 -13.02
CA GLU A 202 -24.40 -11.23 -11.76
C GLU A 202 -23.74 -11.88 -10.54
N GLN A 203 -23.61 -13.20 -10.54
CA GLN A 203 -22.92 -13.95 -9.48
C GLN A 203 -21.45 -13.56 -9.37
N GLU A 204 -20.72 -13.49 -10.50
CA GLU A 204 -19.31 -13.09 -10.49
C GLU A 204 -19.14 -11.61 -10.11
N HIS A 205 -20.09 -10.75 -10.48
CA HIS A 205 -20.11 -9.35 -10.08
C HIS A 205 -20.25 -9.19 -8.56
N ILE A 206 -21.23 -9.88 -7.94
CA ILE A 206 -21.43 -9.86 -6.49
C ILE A 206 -20.17 -10.31 -5.76
N LYS A 207 -19.61 -11.45 -6.17
CA LYS A 207 -18.37 -12.00 -5.60
C LYS A 207 -17.19 -11.03 -5.75
N THR A 208 -17.06 -10.39 -6.90
CA THR A 208 -15.99 -9.39 -7.13
C THR A 208 -16.13 -8.21 -6.19
N CYS A 209 -17.36 -7.72 -5.97
CA CYS A 209 -17.61 -6.62 -5.04
C CYS A 209 -17.28 -7.00 -3.59
N GLU A 210 -17.65 -8.20 -3.15
CA GLU A 210 -17.30 -8.72 -1.81
C GLU A 210 -15.78 -8.78 -1.61
N VAL A 211 -15.05 -9.25 -2.63
CA VAL A 211 -13.58 -9.31 -2.58
C VAL A 211 -12.98 -7.91 -2.54
N PHE A 212 -13.49 -6.97 -3.34
CA PHE A 212 -13.01 -5.58 -3.33
C PHE A 212 -13.27 -4.89 -1.99
N GLN A 213 -14.42 -5.16 -1.37
CA GLN A 213 -14.71 -4.68 -0.02
C GLN A 213 -13.70 -5.24 0.98
N LEU A 214 -13.43 -6.55 0.94
CA LEU A 214 -12.43 -7.18 1.82
C LEU A 214 -11.03 -6.57 1.62
N GLN A 215 -10.62 -6.35 0.36
CA GLN A 215 -9.35 -5.70 0.06
C GLN A 215 -9.23 -4.30 0.66
N GLU A 216 -10.32 -3.54 0.68
CA GLU A 216 -10.33 -2.20 1.28
C GLU A 216 -10.29 -2.26 2.81
N CYS A 217 -11.02 -3.21 3.43
CA CYS A 217 -10.92 -3.47 4.87
C CYS A 217 -9.50 -3.86 5.29
N ASP A 218 -8.86 -4.74 4.53
CA ASP A 218 -7.48 -5.16 4.77
C ASP A 218 -6.51 -3.98 4.64
N ARG A 219 -6.68 -3.16 3.60
CA ARG A 219 -5.86 -1.95 3.38
C ARG A 219 -5.94 -1.00 4.57
N ILE A 220 -7.15 -0.68 5.00
CA ILE A 220 -7.38 0.22 6.15
C ILE A 220 -6.71 -0.34 7.40
N THR A 221 -6.90 -1.64 7.66
CA THR A 221 -6.37 -2.31 8.85
C THR A 221 -4.85 -2.32 8.86
N ILE A 222 -4.23 -2.71 7.74
CA ILE A 222 -2.77 -2.80 7.60
C ILE A 222 -2.13 -1.42 7.74
N LEU A 223 -2.63 -0.41 7.03
CA LEU A 223 -2.07 0.93 7.14
C LEU A 223 -2.24 1.51 8.54
N ARG A 224 -3.41 1.33 9.18
CA ARG A 224 -3.61 1.77 10.56
C ARG A 224 -2.61 1.12 11.52
N ASN A 225 -2.43 -0.20 11.41
CA ASN A 225 -1.54 -0.94 12.29
C ASN A 225 -0.06 -0.59 12.05
N SER A 226 0.34 -0.40 10.80
CA SER A 226 1.67 0.06 10.44
C SER A 226 1.95 1.45 11.04
N LEU A 227 1.08 2.43 10.78
CA LEU A 227 1.23 3.78 11.36
C LEU A 227 1.29 3.75 12.90
N TRP A 228 0.52 2.87 13.54
CA TRP A 228 0.58 2.67 14.99
C TRP A 228 1.93 2.14 15.46
N VAL A 229 2.44 1.08 14.81
CA VAL A 229 3.76 0.52 15.12
C VAL A 229 4.85 1.55 14.90
N HIS A 230 4.78 2.31 13.80
CA HIS A 230 5.69 3.41 13.52
C HIS A 230 5.72 4.44 14.66
N CYS A 231 4.57 4.93 15.12
CA CYS A 231 4.50 5.87 16.24
C CYS A 231 5.08 5.29 17.54
N ASN A 232 4.85 4.00 17.82
CA ASN A 232 5.40 3.34 19.00
C ASN A 232 6.93 3.24 18.96
N GLN A 233 7.51 2.93 17.79
CA GLN A 233 8.96 2.88 17.61
C GLN A 233 9.60 4.25 17.88
N LEU A 234 8.98 5.34 17.39
CA LEU A 234 9.46 6.70 17.65
C LEU A 234 9.37 7.07 19.13
N SER A 235 8.25 6.71 19.78
CA SER A 235 8.07 6.98 21.21
C SER A 235 9.08 6.22 22.06
N LEU A 236 9.35 4.95 21.72
CA LEU A 236 10.37 4.14 22.38
C LEU A 236 11.77 4.73 22.20
N GLN A 237 12.08 5.30 21.03
CA GLN A 237 13.35 5.97 20.79
C GLN A 237 13.55 7.16 21.75
N CYS A 238 12.53 7.99 21.95
CA CYS A 238 12.60 9.11 22.88
C CYS A 238 12.88 8.68 24.33
N VAL A 239 12.25 7.59 24.78
CA VAL A 239 12.48 7.06 26.14
C VAL A 239 13.91 6.56 26.30
N LYS A 240 14.42 5.81 25.30
CA LYS A 240 15.80 5.33 25.32
C LYS A 240 16.82 6.47 25.34
N ASP A 241 16.57 7.53 24.56
CA ASP A 241 17.48 8.67 24.53
C ASP A 241 17.51 9.39 25.88
N ASP A 242 16.37 9.51 26.56
CA ASP A 242 16.30 10.07 27.92
C ASP A 242 17.10 9.23 28.94
N GLU A 243 16.95 7.90 28.89
CA GLU A 243 17.72 6.97 29.73
C GLU A 243 19.24 7.13 29.53
N LEU A 244 19.70 7.21 28.28
CA LEU A 244 21.12 7.37 27.96
C LEU A 244 21.68 8.71 28.47
N TYR A 245 20.91 9.80 28.38
CA TYR A 245 21.36 11.10 28.89
C TYR A 245 21.26 11.21 30.42
N GLU A 246 20.42 10.41 31.08
CA GLU A 246 20.46 10.26 32.53
C GLU A 246 21.78 9.63 33.00
N GLU A 247 22.32 8.63 32.28
CA GLU A 247 23.63 8.06 32.60
C GLU A 247 24.75 9.12 32.56
N VAL A 248 24.66 10.08 31.64
CA VAL A 248 25.61 11.20 31.58
C VAL A 248 25.47 12.11 32.81
N ARG A 249 24.23 12.43 33.22
CA ARG A 249 23.97 13.27 34.40
C ARG A 249 24.52 12.63 35.67
N VAL A 250 24.28 11.34 35.86
CA VAL A 250 24.85 10.56 36.97
C VAL A 250 26.39 10.56 36.92
N SER A 251 27.00 10.43 35.75
CA SER A 251 28.47 10.52 35.61
C SER A 251 29.00 11.90 36.00
N LEU A 252 28.28 12.97 35.64
CA LEU A 252 28.63 14.35 36.03
C LEU A 252 28.50 14.59 37.53
N GLU A 253 27.50 14.00 38.19
CA GLU A 253 27.37 14.07 39.66
C GLU A 253 28.56 13.47 40.40
N ASN A 254 29.30 12.55 39.77
CA ASN A 254 30.52 11.96 40.32
C ASN A 254 31.79 12.81 40.08
N CYS A 255 31.68 13.99 39.47
CA CYS A 255 32.80 14.90 39.31
C CYS A 255 33.19 15.54 40.66
N ILE A 256 34.46 15.45 41.04
CA ILE A 256 34.97 15.98 42.30
C ILE A 256 36.13 16.92 42.00
N VAL A 257 35.88 18.22 42.14
CA VAL A 257 36.83 19.29 41.78
C VAL A 257 38.13 19.17 42.58
N GLU A 258 38.05 18.92 43.88
CA GLU A 258 39.22 18.75 44.74
C GLU A 258 40.08 17.56 44.30
N SER A 259 39.44 16.44 43.95
CA SER A 259 40.15 15.24 43.48
C SER A 259 40.90 15.51 42.18
N ASP A 260 40.29 16.25 41.25
CA ASP A 260 40.91 16.58 39.96
C ASP A 260 42.10 17.54 40.14
N ILE A 261 42.00 18.53 41.03
CA ILE A 261 43.11 19.45 41.37
C ILE A 261 44.24 18.68 42.05
N ASP A 262 43.93 17.84 43.04
CA ASP A 262 44.93 17.04 43.74
C ASP A 262 45.63 16.06 42.80
N TYR A 263 44.87 15.45 41.88
CA TYR A 263 45.42 14.60 40.84
C TYR A 263 46.40 15.38 39.94
N PHE A 264 46.06 16.61 39.54
CA PHE A 264 46.97 17.46 38.76
C PHE A 264 48.25 17.79 39.53
N ILE A 265 48.14 18.29 40.77
CA ILE A 265 49.30 18.65 41.61
C ILE A 265 50.21 17.44 41.77
N LYS A 266 49.64 16.27 42.13
CA LYS A 266 50.40 15.03 42.32
C LYS A 266 51.11 14.58 41.05
N THR A 267 50.51 14.78 39.88
CA THR A 267 51.10 14.33 38.59
C THR A 267 52.07 15.33 37.98
N LYS A 268 52.03 16.61 38.38
CA LYS A 268 52.83 17.70 37.79
C LYS A 268 53.74 18.45 38.77
N MET A 269 53.77 18.09 40.06
CA MET A 269 54.65 18.74 41.03
C MET A 269 56.13 18.63 40.64
N THR A 270 56.86 19.74 40.71
CA THR A 270 58.29 19.85 40.33
C THR A 270 59.22 20.05 41.53
N GLY A 271 58.69 19.85 42.75
CA GLY A 271 59.37 20.09 44.01
C GLY A 271 58.51 20.92 44.95
N THR A 272 58.87 20.93 46.23
CA THR A 272 58.16 21.68 47.28
C THR A 272 58.94 22.90 47.79
N GLN A 273 60.16 23.10 47.28
CA GLN A 273 61.06 24.17 47.69
C GLN A 273 61.22 25.19 46.57
N PRO A 274 61.14 26.50 46.86
CA PRO A 274 61.42 27.54 45.88
C PRO A 274 62.91 27.54 45.48
N PRO A 275 63.28 28.13 44.33
CA PRO A 275 64.68 28.30 43.95
C PRO A 275 65.48 28.99 45.06
N GLY A 276 66.67 28.46 45.36
CA GLY A 276 67.55 29.02 46.39
C GLY A 276 68.06 30.41 46.01
N ASN A 277 68.44 31.20 47.02
CA ASN A 277 69.03 32.51 46.81
C ASN A 277 70.36 32.40 46.05
N TYR A 278 70.54 33.22 45.01
CA TYR A 278 71.79 33.26 44.24
C TYR A 278 72.92 33.88 45.08
N SER A 279 73.98 33.13 45.34
CA SER A 279 75.23 33.66 45.92
C SER A 279 76.16 34.17 44.82
N TYR A 280 76.75 35.35 45.04
CA TYR A 280 77.78 35.91 44.14
C TYR A 280 79.03 35.01 44.13
N TRP A 281 79.47 34.61 42.92
CA TRP A 281 80.70 33.86 42.73
C TRP A 281 81.77 34.77 42.13
N SER A 282 82.87 35.01 42.87
CA SER A 282 84.01 35.81 42.42
C SER A 282 85.12 34.93 41.84
N CYS A 283 85.62 35.28 40.65
CA CYS A 283 86.72 34.63 39.93
C CYS A 283 88.12 34.95 40.53
N GLN A 284 88.23 34.95 41.87
CA GLN A 284 89.51 35.11 42.57
C GLN A 284 89.69 33.94 43.53
N MET A 285 89.79 32.73 42.96
CA MET A 285 90.52 31.63 43.58
C MET A 285 91.36 30.96 42.49
N SER A 286 92.40 31.67 42.06
CA SER A 286 93.54 31.08 41.38
C SER A 286 94.77 31.34 42.24
N SER A 287 94.96 30.44 43.22
CA SER A 287 96.23 29.87 43.72
C SER A 287 97.35 30.79 44.23
N PRO A 288 98.29 30.27 45.06
CA PRO A 288 98.63 28.86 45.33
C PRO A 288 97.88 28.20 46.48
#